data_AF-A0A2U9SV26-F1
#
_entry.id   AF-A0A2U9SV26-F1
#
_cell.length_a   1.000
_cell.length_b   1.000
_cell.length_c   1.000
_cell.angle_alpha   90.00
_cell.angle_beta   90.00
_cell.angle_gamma   90.00
#
_symmetry.space_group_name_H-M   'P 1'
#
loop_
_entity.id
_entity.type
_entity.pdbx_description
1 polymer ?
#
loop_
_entity_poly.entity_id
_entity_poly.type
_entity_poly.pdbx_seq_one_letter_code
_entity_poly.pdbx_strand_id
1 'polypeptide(L)'
;MGLVFESDAVRQNPTITATHVLLVGCGEYPSLAAAGYGGLKSLRSPRLSAGAMADWFLSGADAMPAGRQLPPDLAFHNPDAPLGSLVMLTSPADPYEAPSGAVSPTTRPTLANIKAAYIQWLSRLGANPNSRGVFHFCGHGVSDGVSQFLVADDFGEDPDDLWQGVFHVSNTCQASIRKTSASLTFLIDACMELSEELINQIDGPRALIGGRRNGAPQTTEWAVLRATTTSRLAYAPPDGVARFTAALLQALQGHCGSQDTAGPGYGVGVSDLRDAAAVLLTLSQQAERGERQKLGQTEGEGNWNVPMHVQTRRPSVVVELDIEPEGYRPVARAFMEDAAKLRDVKTLAAGPARFVKEQGEWTYGTNAMNNEYGEQVITRRFLTKAVFTSRFVIP
;
A
#
# COMPACT_ATOMS: atom_id res chain seq x y z
N MET A 1 16.18 -9.50 16.65
CA MET A 1 15.80 -9.18 15.24
C MET A 1 14.30 -9.01 15.24
N GLY A 2 13.75 -7.97 14.61
CA GLY A 2 12.34 -7.55 14.74
C GLY A 2 11.29 -8.51 14.16
N LEU A 3 11.41 -9.82 14.38
CA LEU A 3 10.40 -10.81 14.07
C LEU A 3 9.21 -10.61 15.00
N VAL A 4 8.07 -10.24 14.42
CA VAL A 4 6.81 -9.97 15.14
C VAL A 4 5.90 -11.20 15.10
N PHE A 5 5.97 -11.98 14.03
CA PHE A 5 5.13 -13.16 13.85
C PHE A 5 5.85 -14.24 13.05
N GLU A 6 5.65 -15.49 13.46
CA GLU A 6 6.03 -16.68 12.69
C GLU A 6 5.03 -17.81 12.97
N SER A 7 4.39 -18.31 11.91
CA SER A 7 3.37 -19.36 12.03
C SER A 7 3.98 -20.67 12.51
N ASP A 8 3.20 -21.47 13.24
CA ASP A 8 3.65 -22.80 13.68
C ASP A 8 4.03 -23.69 12.49
N ALA A 9 3.32 -23.54 11.37
CA ALA A 9 3.57 -24.30 10.15
C ALA A 9 4.96 -24.02 9.56
N VAL A 10 5.38 -22.76 9.49
CA VAL A 10 6.74 -22.38 9.03
C VAL A 10 7.79 -22.82 10.03
N ARG A 11 7.52 -22.71 11.34
CA ARG A 11 8.44 -23.20 12.40
C ARG A 11 8.69 -24.71 12.30
N GLN A 12 7.66 -25.49 11.98
CA GLN A 12 7.75 -26.94 11.85
C GLN A 12 8.39 -27.35 10.52
N ASN A 13 8.06 -26.66 9.42
CA ASN A 13 8.63 -26.91 8.11
C ASN A 13 8.89 -25.60 7.36
N PRO A 14 10.14 -25.09 7.35
CA PRO A 14 10.50 -23.85 6.67
C PRO A 14 10.30 -23.86 5.15
N THR A 15 10.06 -25.03 4.54
CA THR A 15 9.89 -25.19 3.07
C THR A 15 8.42 -25.17 2.63
N ILE A 16 7.46 -24.97 3.54
CA ILE A 16 6.06 -24.80 3.13
C ILE A 16 5.87 -23.51 2.33
N THR A 17 4.86 -23.50 1.47
CA THR A 17 4.45 -22.28 0.78
C THR A 17 3.87 -21.30 1.78
N ALA A 18 4.38 -20.07 1.81
CA ALA A 18 3.89 -19.04 2.72
C ALA A 18 4.13 -17.62 2.19
N THR A 19 3.42 -16.65 2.76
CA THR A 19 3.68 -15.23 2.58
C THR A 19 4.64 -14.73 3.67
N HIS A 20 5.74 -14.11 3.27
CA HIS A 20 6.72 -13.51 4.18
C HIS A 20 6.77 -12.00 3.98
N VAL A 21 6.61 -11.27 5.08
CA VAL A 21 6.47 -9.81 5.09
C VAL A 21 7.65 -9.16 5.80
N LEU A 22 8.22 -8.12 5.19
CA LEU A 22 9.20 -7.23 5.81
C LEU A 22 8.69 -5.79 5.73
N LEU A 23 8.46 -5.19 6.89
CA LEU A 23 7.98 -3.81 7.04
C LEU A 23 9.10 -2.94 7.62
N VAL A 24 9.34 -1.79 6.99
CA VAL A 24 10.39 -0.84 7.40
C VAL A 24 9.78 0.56 7.50
N GLY A 25 9.83 1.18 8.68
CA GLY A 25 9.37 2.55 8.94
C GLY A 25 10.49 3.43 9.50
N CYS A 26 11.13 4.23 8.65
CA CYS A 26 12.20 5.17 9.04
C CYS A 26 11.63 6.57 9.30
N GLY A 27 11.81 7.12 10.49
CA GLY A 27 11.12 8.34 10.93
C GLY A 27 11.88 9.24 11.89
N GLU A 28 12.87 8.76 12.65
CA GLU A 28 13.54 9.62 13.65
C GLU A 28 14.72 10.38 13.05
N TYR A 29 15.55 9.70 12.26
CA TYR A 29 16.77 10.22 11.66
C TYR A 29 17.59 11.09 12.65
N PRO A 30 18.14 10.51 13.74
CA PRO A 30 18.73 11.26 14.85
C PRO A 30 19.86 12.21 14.44
N SER A 31 20.65 11.84 13.43
CA SER A 31 21.80 12.62 12.95
C SER A 31 21.46 13.61 11.82
N LEU A 32 20.20 13.65 11.39
CA LEU A 32 19.77 14.45 10.22
C LEU A 32 20.01 15.95 10.39
N ALA A 33 19.72 16.46 11.60
CA ALA A 33 19.94 17.87 11.91
C ALA A 33 21.43 18.24 11.92
N ALA A 34 22.29 17.33 12.40
CA ALA A 34 23.73 17.53 12.43
C ALA A 34 24.36 17.41 11.05
N ALA A 35 23.81 16.55 10.19
CA ALA A 35 24.25 16.37 8.80
C ALA A 35 23.98 17.60 7.91
N GLY A 36 23.17 18.56 8.37
CA GLY A 36 22.89 19.81 7.63
C GLY A 36 22.17 19.61 6.30
N TYR A 37 21.60 18.42 6.07
CA TYR A 37 21.15 17.98 4.76
C TYR A 37 19.71 18.41 4.45
N GLY A 38 19.52 19.21 3.39
CA GLY A 38 18.29 19.31 2.60
C GLY A 38 16.99 19.70 3.32
N GLY A 39 17.03 20.16 4.57
CA GLY A 39 15.81 20.46 5.34
C GLY A 39 14.91 19.25 5.62
N LEU A 40 15.44 18.02 5.48
CA LEU A 40 14.74 16.81 5.87
C LEU A 40 14.46 16.86 7.38
N LYS A 41 13.28 16.37 7.79
CA LYS A 41 12.82 16.37 9.17
C LYS A 41 12.41 14.98 9.60
N SER A 42 12.34 14.76 10.92
CA SER A 42 11.71 13.56 11.47
C SER A 42 10.28 13.41 10.94
N LEU A 43 9.88 12.18 10.66
CA LEU A 43 8.57 11.79 10.17
C LEU A 43 7.86 10.91 11.19
N ARG A 44 6.60 11.21 11.51
CA ARG A 44 5.79 10.38 12.42
C ARG A 44 5.02 9.27 11.68
N SER A 45 4.62 9.52 10.43
CA SER A 45 3.84 8.59 9.62
C SER A 45 4.51 7.23 9.33
N PRO A 46 5.84 7.07 9.26
CA PRO A 46 6.46 5.79 8.90
C PRO A 46 6.18 4.66 9.89
N ARG A 47 6.31 4.93 11.19
CA ARG A 47 5.95 3.95 12.22
C ARG A 47 4.46 3.61 12.19
N LEU A 48 3.60 4.61 12.04
CA LEU A 48 2.14 4.42 11.96
C LEU A 48 1.75 3.58 10.73
N SER A 49 2.42 3.80 9.61
CA SER A 49 2.16 3.10 8.35
C SER A 49 2.63 1.65 8.41
N ALA A 50 3.81 1.38 9.00
CA ALA A 50 4.28 0.03 9.26
C ALA A 50 3.34 -0.72 10.24
N GLY A 51 2.90 -0.05 11.31
CA GLY A 51 1.93 -0.60 12.26
C GLY A 51 0.60 -0.97 11.61
N ALA A 52 -0.01 -0.05 10.85
CA ALA A 52 -1.27 -0.30 10.15
C ALA A 52 -1.17 -1.45 9.13
N MET A 53 -0.04 -1.58 8.43
CA MET A 53 0.20 -2.71 7.53
C MET A 53 0.32 -4.03 8.31
N ALA A 54 1.04 -4.03 9.43
CA ALA A 54 1.12 -5.21 10.29
C ALA A 54 -0.23 -5.60 10.88
N ASP A 55 -1.03 -4.64 11.33
CA ASP A 55 -2.37 -4.92 11.86
C ASP A 55 -3.23 -5.63 10.80
N TRP A 56 -3.17 -5.19 9.54
CA TRP A 56 -3.89 -5.83 8.45
C TRP A 56 -3.42 -7.27 8.19
N PHE A 57 -2.10 -7.52 8.16
CA PHE A 57 -1.57 -8.88 8.02
C PHE A 57 -1.92 -9.78 9.21
N LEU A 58 -1.85 -9.24 10.44
CA LEU A 58 -1.96 -10.01 11.68
C LEU A 58 -3.39 -10.15 12.20
N SER A 59 -4.37 -9.49 11.60
CA SER A 59 -5.79 -9.60 11.97
C SER A 59 -6.51 -10.78 11.30
N GLY A 60 -5.84 -11.49 10.38
CA GLY A 60 -6.41 -12.59 9.60
C GLY A 60 -6.40 -13.93 10.34
N ALA A 61 -6.97 -14.96 9.68
CA ALA A 61 -7.10 -16.30 10.25
C ALA A 61 -5.75 -16.99 10.54
N ASP A 62 -4.68 -16.58 9.86
CA ASP A 62 -3.35 -17.18 10.02
C ASP A 62 -2.64 -16.73 11.31
N ALA A 63 -2.99 -15.56 11.83
CA ALA A 63 -2.31 -14.93 12.97
C ALA A 63 -3.22 -14.74 14.19
N MET A 64 -4.54 -14.79 14.03
CA MET A 64 -5.51 -14.64 15.12
C MET A 64 -6.03 -15.99 15.64
N PRO A 65 -6.34 -16.08 16.94
CA PRO A 65 -7.07 -17.23 17.47
C PRO A 65 -8.43 -17.40 16.79
N ALA A 66 -8.86 -18.65 16.63
CA ALA A 66 -10.16 -18.98 16.05
C ALA A 66 -11.31 -18.24 16.75
N GLY A 67 -12.16 -17.58 15.97
CA GLY A 67 -13.27 -16.75 16.43
C GLY A 67 -12.92 -15.29 16.70
N ARG A 68 -11.64 -14.89 16.57
CA ARG A 68 -11.19 -13.50 16.76
C ARG A 68 -10.61 -12.87 15.49
N GLN A 69 -10.47 -13.64 14.42
CA GLN A 69 -10.00 -13.15 13.12
C GLN A 69 -11.02 -12.23 12.46
N LEU A 70 -10.51 -11.22 11.76
CA LEU A 70 -11.30 -10.41 10.84
C LEU A 70 -11.48 -11.15 9.49
N PRO A 71 -12.57 -10.85 8.76
CA PRO A 71 -12.81 -11.45 7.45
C PRO A 71 -11.82 -10.95 6.37
N PRO A 72 -11.70 -11.65 5.23
CA PRO A 72 -10.76 -11.30 4.15
C PRO A 72 -10.94 -9.92 3.50
N ASP A 73 -12.09 -9.28 3.67
CA ASP A 73 -12.32 -7.89 3.26
C ASP A 73 -11.78 -6.86 4.26
N LEU A 74 -11.27 -7.30 5.42
CA LEU A 74 -10.69 -6.43 6.45
C LEU A 74 -9.29 -6.83 6.90
N ALA A 75 -8.85 -8.05 6.61
CA ALA A 75 -7.52 -8.56 6.97
C ALA A 75 -6.94 -9.48 5.89
N PHE A 76 -5.64 -9.75 5.99
CA PHE A 76 -4.94 -10.64 5.06
C PHE A 76 -5.53 -12.05 5.05
N HIS A 77 -5.70 -12.59 3.84
CA HIS A 77 -6.09 -13.96 3.61
C HIS A 77 -5.52 -14.44 2.28
N ASN A 78 -4.85 -15.59 2.30
CA ASN A 78 -4.29 -16.16 1.10
C ASN A 78 -4.16 -17.68 1.24
N PRO A 79 -5.12 -18.47 0.72
CA PRO A 79 -5.14 -19.91 0.94
C PRO A 79 -3.96 -20.63 0.27
N ASP A 80 -3.41 -20.11 -0.82
CA ASP A 80 -2.29 -20.73 -1.54
C ASP A 80 -0.93 -20.41 -0.90
N ALA A 81 -0.83 -19.29 -0.19
CA ALA A 81 0.36 -18.86 0.52
C ALA A 81 -0.03 -18.12 1.82
N PRO A 82 -0.46 -18.86 2.86
CA PRO A 82 -0.86 -18.28 4.15
C PRO A 82 0.24 -17.44 4.78
N LEU A 83 -0.09 -16.56 5.73
CA LEU A 83 0.92 -15.75 6.41
C LEU A 83 1.92 -16.65 7.15
N GLY A 84 3.18 -16.59 6.72
CA GLY A 84 4.27 -17.38 7.28
C GLY A 84 5.06 -16.62 8.32
N SER A 85 5.49 -15.40 8.00
CA SER A 85 6.19 -14.55 8.96
C SER A 85 6.06 -13.06 8.66
N LEU A 86 6.19 -12.25 9.71
CA LEU A 86 6.24 -10.80 9.63
C LEU A 86 7.43 -10.27 10.44
N VAL A 87 8.28 -9.49 9.78
CA VAL A 87 9.38 -8.74 10.40
C VAL A 87 9.08 -7.26 10.30
N MET A 88 9.33 -6.52 11.38
CA MET A 88 9.11 -5.08 11.47
C MET A 88 10.36 -4.37 12.02
N LEU A 89 10.80 -3.35 11.29
CA LEU A 89 11.82 -2.39 11.72
C LEU A 89 11.19 -1.00 11.74
N THR A 90 11.21 -0.30 12.87
CA THR A 90 10.62 1.03 13.01
C THR A 90 11.48 1.95 13.87
N SER A 91 11.36 3.24 13.61
CA SER A 91 11.93 4.33 14.42
C SER A 91 10.78 5.28 14.82
N PRO A 92 10.57 5.55 16.12
CA PRO A 92 11.25 4.92 17.26
C PRO A 92 11.08 3.41 17.31
N ALA A 93 12.09 2.74 17.87
CA ALA A 93 12.15 1.28 18.03
C ALA A 93 11.34 0.78 19.24
N ASP A 94 10.19 1.40 19.47
CA ASP A 94 9.26 1.02 20.52
C ASP A 94 8.65 -0.35 20.24
N PRO A 95 8.28 -1.13 21.27
CA PRO A 95 7.55 -2.38 21.07
C PRO A 95 6.28 -2.18 20.25
N TYR A 96 5.98 -3.15 19.39
CA TYR A 96 4.73 -3.23 18.63
C TYR A 96 3.78 -4.21 19.34
N GLU A 97 2.55 -3.78 19.56
CA GLU A 97 1.45 -4.61 20.09
C GLU A 97 0.57 -5.05 18.92
N ALA A 98 0.56 -6.35 18.63
CA ALA A 98 -0.23 -6.95 17.57
C ALA A 98 -1.72 -6.98 17.93
N PRO A 99 -2.64 -7.10 16.95
CA PRO A 99 -4.09 -7.24 17.20
C PRO A 99 -4.49 -8.41 18.12
N SER A 100 -3.63 -9.44 18.23
CA SER A 100 -3.81 -10.56 19.15
C SER A 100 -3.50 -10.22 20.62
N GLY A 101 -2.93 -9.04 20.89
CA GLY A 101 -2.38 -8.61 22.17
C GLY A 101 -0.92 -9.02 22.40
N ALA A 102 -0.29 -9.70 21.44
CA ALA A 102 1.13 -10.06 21.54
C ALA A 102 2.02 -8.82 21.38
N VAL A 103 2.95 -8.62 22.31
CA VAL A 103 3.91 -7.51 22.25
C VAL A 103 5.26 -8.04 21.76
N SER A 104 5.80 -7.44 20.70
CA SER A 104 7.10 -7.80 20.13
C SER A 104 8.04 -6.60 20.07
N PRO A 105 9.34 -6.78 20.36
CA PRO A 105 10.30 -5.71 20.20
C PRO A 105 10.47 -5.39 18.71
N THR A 106 10.48 -4.11 18.36
CA THR A 106 10.91 -3.66 17.04
C THR A 106 12.41 -3.35 17.08
N THR A 107 13.00 -3.07 15.92
CA THR A 107 14.41 -2.70 15.84
C THR A 107 14.54 -1.46 14.97
N ARG A 108 15.43 -0.54 15.35
CA ARG A 108 15.72 0.68 14.60
C ARG A 108 16.14 0.34 13.15
N PRO A 109 15.58 0.99 12.12
CA PRO A 109 15.84 0.67 10.72
C PRO A 109 17.09 1.39 10.21
N THR A 110 18.25 1.08 10.81
CA THR A 110 19.55 1.42 10.25
C THR A 110 19.80 0.62 8.98
N LEU A 111 20.68 1.07 8.08
CA LEU A 111 20.95 0.35 6.83
C LEU A 111 21.43 -1.08 7.12
N ALA A 112 22.29 -1.25 8.14
CA ALA A 112 22.77 -2.56 8.58
C ALA A 112 21.62 -3.48 9.03
N ASN A 113 20.67 -2.97 9.82
CA ASN A 113 19.54 -3.74 10.31
C ASN A 113 18.55 -4.08 9.19
N ILE A 114 18.26 -3.12 8.30
CA ILE A 114 17.42 -3.34 7.12
C ILE A 114 18.04 -4.45 6.25
N LYS A 115 19.35 -4.36 5.97
CA LYS A 115 20.07 -5.36 5.16
C LYS A 115 20.03 -6.74 5.79
N ALA A 116 20.27 -6.85 7.10
CA ALA A 116 20.21 -8.13 7.80
C ALA A 116 18.82 -8.76 7.74
N ALA A 117 17.77 -7.97 8.01
CA ALA A 117 16.38 -8.43 7.93
C ALA A 117 15.99 -8.83 6.49
N TYR A 118 16.43 -8.06 5.50
CA TYR A 118 16.17 -8.31 4.08
C TYR A 118 16.81 -9.61 3.58
N ILE A 119 18.05 -9.89 4.00
CA ILE A 119 18.73 -11.15 3.67
C ILE A 119 17.96 -12.34 4.25
N GLN A 120 17.49 -12.24 5.50
CA GLN A 120 16.70 -13.31 6.11
C GLN A 120 15.32 -13.47 5.49
N TRP A 121 14.69 -12.37 5.12
CA TRP A 121 13.42 -12.37 4.39
C TRP A 121 13.56 -13.09 3.05
N LEU A 122 14.61 -12.78 2.26
CA LEU A 122 14.92 -13.51 1.04
C LEU A 122 15.25 -14.98 1.29
N SER A 123 15.95 -15.30 2.38
CA SER A 123 16.23 -16.70 2.74
C SER A 123 14.96 -17.51 3.02
N ARG A 124 13.97 -16.91 3.69
CA ARG A 124 12.66 -17.55 3.91
C ARG A 124 11.92 -17.75 2.60
N LEU A 125 11.92 -16.74 1.74
CA LEU A 125 11.32 -16.84 0.41
C LEU A 125 11.99 -17.91 -0.47
N GLY A 126 13.32 -18.00 -0.43
CA GLY A 126 14.08 -18.99 -1.21
C GLY A 126 13.85 -20.44 -0.77
N ALA A 127 13.18 -20.69 0.35
CA ALA A 127 12.86 -22.04 0.80
C ALA A 127 11.74 -22.70 -0.01
N ASN A 128 10.89 -21.92 -0.70
CA ASN A 128 9.84 -22.44 -1.57
C ASN A 128 9.52 -21.47 -2.73
N PRO A 129 9.55 -21.93 -4.00
CA PRO A 129 9.31 -21.09 -5.18
C PRO A 129 7.88 -20.51 -5.26
N ASN A 130 6.91 -21.10 -4.58
CA ASN A 130 5.52 -20.65 -4.60
C ASN A 130 5.21 -19.62 -3.51
N SER A 131 6.18 -19.32 -2.65
CA SER A 131 6.03 -18.31 -1.59
C SER A 131 5.84 -16.91 -2.16
N ARG A 132 5.31 -16.01 -1.33
CA ARG A 132 5.01 -14.62 -1.69
C ARG A 132 5.77 -13.67 -0.78
N GLY A 133 6.56 -12.79 -1.37
CA GLY A 133 7.33 -11.79 -0.65
C GLY A 133 6.66 -10.43 -0.69
N VAL A 134 6.46 -9.82 0.47
CA VAL A 134 6.04 -8.41 0.56
C VAL A 134 7.12 -7.61 1.30
N PHE A 135 7.68 -6.60 0.63
CA PHE A 135 8.57 -5.62 1.23
C PHE A 135 7.89 -4.26 1.22
N HIS A 136 7.60 -3.71 2.40
CA HIS A 136 7.07 -2.35 2.54
C HIS A 136 8.13 -1.46 3.19
N PHE A 137 8.38 -0.32 2.56
CA PHE A 137 9.24 0.72 3.11
C PHE A 137 8.45 2.03 3.18
N CYS A 138 8.46 2.68 4.34
CA CYS A 138 7.95 4.03 4.52
C CYS A 138 9.02 4.91 5.18
N GLY A 139 9.24 6.10 4.64
CA GLY A 139 10.26 7.03 5.12
C GLY A 139 10.68 8.03 4.06
N HIS A 140 11.82 8.68 4.26
CA HIS A 140 12.43 9.55 3.26
C HIS A 140 12.92 8.76 2.05
N GLY A 141 12.78 9.39 0.89
CA GLY A 141 13.33 8.93 -0.36
C GLY A 141 13.77 10.12 -1.19
N VAL A 142 14.82 9.92 -1.98
CA VAL A 142 15.38 10.93 -2.87
C VAL A 142 15.59 10.33 -4.26
N SER A 143 15.81 11.17 -5.25
CA SER A 143 16.04 10.77 -6.63
C SER A 143 17.16 11.55 -7.27
N ASP A 144 17.88 10.92 -8.19
CA ASP A 144 18.81 11.55 -9.13
C ASP A 144 18.11 12.01 -10.43
N GLY A 145 16.77 11.98 -10.45
CA GLY A 145 15.93 12.27 -11.62
C GLY A 145 15.57 11.03 -12.44
N VAL A 146 16.20 9.89 -12.18
CA VAL A 146 15.93 8.62 -12.88
C VAL A 146 15.59 7.52 -11.88
N SER A 147 16.43 7.33 -10.88
CA SER A 147 16.37 6.28 -9.88
C SER A 147 15.80 6.81 -8.56
N GLN A 148 15.09 5.94 -7.83
CA GLN A 148 14.71 6.20 -6.44
C GLN A 148 15.68 5.54 -5.47
N PHE A 149 16.01 6.28 -4.42
CA PHE A 149 16.85 5.86 -3.31
C PHE A 149 16.10 6.04 -2.01
N LEU A 150 16.29 5.11 -1.07
CA LEU A 150 15.61 5.08 0.22
C LEU A 150 16.59 5.38 1.33
N VAL A 151 16.18 6.22 2.26
CA VAL A 151 17.02 6.76 3.33
C VAL A 151 16.72 6.02 4.63
N ALA A 152 17.71 5.29 5.13
CA ALA A 152 17.66 4.58 6.41
C ALA A 152 17.84 5.55 7.58
N ASP A 153 17.50 5.09 8.78
CA ASP A 153 17.40 5.95 9.96
C ASP A 153 18.77 6.41 10.50
N ASP A 154 19.86 5.75 10.09
CA ASP A 154 21.27 6.08 10.37
C ASP A 154 21.88 7.06 9.35
N PHE A 155 21.07 7.67 8.49
CA PHE A 155 21.54 8.72 7.58
C PHE A 155 22.18 9.89 8.34
N GLY A 156 23.39 10.26 7.91
CA GLY A 156 24.16 11.33 8.53
C GLY A 156 24.93 10.95 9.79
N GLU A 157 24.93 9.68 10.22
CA GLU A 157 25.81 9.22 11.32
C GLU A 157 27.29 9.23 10.95
N ASP A 158 27.61 8.98 9.68
CA ASP A 158 28.95 9.14 9.12
C ASP A 158 29.04 10.49 8.37
N PRO A 159 29.75 11.50 8.91
CA PRO A 159 29.89 12.80 8.26
C PRO A 159 30.79 12.76 7.02
N ASP A 160 31.64 11.74 6.88
CA ASP A 160 32.55 11.58 5.73
C ASP A 160 31.85 10.85 4.56
N ASP A 161 30.81 10.06 4.86
CA ASP A 161 29.96 9.38 3.86
C ASP A 161 28.47 9.42 4.29
N LEU A 162 27.83 10.58 4.10
CA LEU A 162 26.41 10.78 4.39
C LEU A 162 25.51 9.75 3.69
N TRP A 163 25.92 9.28 2.51
CA TRP A 163 25.14 8.40 1.64
C TRP A 163 25.26 6.92 2.00
N GLN A 164 26.11 6.58 2.97
CA GLN A 164 26.21 5.25 3.53
C GLN A 164 24.86 4.76 4.09
N GLY A 165 24.00 5.66 4.58
CA GLY A 165 22.65 5.34 5.07
C GLY A 165 21.58 5.24 3.98
N VAL A 166 21.96 5.18 2.70
CA VAL A 166 21.02 5.23 1.56
C VAL A 166 21.19 4.01 0.67
N PHE A 167 20.09 3.50 0.10
CA PHE A 167 20.15 2.39 -0.85
C PHE A 167 19.25 2.55 -2.08
N HIS A 168 19.72 2.01 -3.20
CA HIS A 168 19.09 2.13 -4.51
C HIS A 168 17.99 1.09 -4.70
N VAL A 169 16.76 1.52 -5.02
CA VAL A 169 15.59 0.63 -5.12
C VAL A 169 15.70 -0.36 -6.28
N SER A 170 15.80 0.13 -7.53
CA SER A 170 15.78 -0.76 -8.70
C SER A 170 16.96 -1.74 -8.70
N ASN A 171 18.16 -1.33 -8.26
CA ASN A 171 19.28 -2.26 -8.08
C ASN A 171 19.02 -3.32 -7.01
N THR A 172 18.34 -2.95 -5.92
CA THR A 172 17.93 -3.91 -4.89
C THR A 172 16.93 -4.92 -5.44
N CYS A 173 15.90 -4.48 -6.16
CA CYS A 173 14.94 -5.37 -6.83
C CYS A 173 15.64 -6.30 -7.83
N GLN A 174 16.53 -5.78 -8.68
CA GLN A 174 17.28 -6.57 -9.67
C GLN A 174 18.21 -7.61 -9.03
N ALA A 175 18.77 -7.31 -7.85
CA ALA A 175 19.52 -8.30 -7.09
C ALA A 175 18.60 -9.38 -6.50
N SER A 176 17.42 -9.00 -6.00
CA SER A 176 16.47 -9.91 -5.35
C SER A 176 15.84 -10.91 -6.29
N ILE A 177 15.43 -10.50 -7.50
CA ILE A 177 14.84 -11.42 -8.49
C ILE A 177 15.80 -12.51 -8.96
N ARG A 178 17.10 -12.39 -8.66
CA ARG A 178 18.15 -13.39 -8.95
C ARG A 178 18.51 -14.27 -7.75
N LYS A 179 17.91 -14.03 -6.58
CA LYS A 179 18.17 -14.77 -5.34
C LYS A 179 17.00 -15.61 -4.86
N THR A 180 15.82 -15.44 -5.46
CA THR A 180 14.66 -16.28 -5.15
C THR A 180 13.78 -16.43 -6.38
N SER A 181 13.12 -17.59 -6.48
CA SER A 181 12.08 -17.89 -7.46
C SER A 181 10.67 -17.53 -6.97
N ALA A 182 10.53 -17.15 -5.69
CA ALA A 182 9.28 -16.66 -5.13
C ALA A 182 8.79 -15.37 -5.82
N SER A 183 7.49 -15.09 -5.71
CA SER A 183 6.94 -13.81 -6.18
C SER A 183 7.32 -12.66 -5.23
N LEU A 184 7.55 -11.45 -5.76
CA LEU A 184 8.06 -10.30 -5.00
C LEU A 184 7.24 -9.03 -5.22
N THR A 185 6.62 -8.50 -4.17
CA THR A 185 5.92 -7.22 -4.20
C THR A 185 6.65 -6.20 -3.32
N PHE A 186 7.07 -5.10 -3.92
CA PHE A 186 7.72 -3.97 -3.26
C PHE A 186 6.74 -2.79 -3.16
N LEU A 187 6.43 -2.36 -1.95
CA LEU A 187 5.53 -1.24 -1.65
C LEU A 187 6.36 -0.09 -1.07
N ILE A 188 6.62 0.93 -1.89
CA ILE A 188 7.59 1.99 -1.56
C ILE A 188 6.85 3.31 -1.29
N ASP A 189 6.67 3.61 0.00
CA ASP A 189 6.06 4.84 0.52
C ASP A 189 7.11 5.88 0.88
N ALA A 190 7.74 6.43 -0.16
CA ALA A 190 8.79 7.43 -0.03
C ALA A 190 8.75 8.43 -1.19
N CYS A 191 9.29 9.63 -0.95
CA CYS A 191 9.42 10.67 -1.97
C CYS A 191 10.37 10.25 -3.12
N MET A 192 10.24 10.93 -4.25
CA MET A 192 11.18 10.87 -5.38
C MET A 192 11.68 12.27 -5.72
N GLU A 193 11.85 13.12 -4.71
CA GLU A 193 12.34 14.49 -4.90
C GLU A 193 13.76 14.49 -5.45
N LEU A 194 14.03 15.38 -6.39
CA LEU A 194 15.34 15.51 -7.01
C LEU A 194 16.34 16.03 -5.97
N SER A 195 17.45 15.32 -5.80
CA SER A 195 18.55 15.74 -4.94
C SER A 195 19.75 16.13 -5.79
N GLU A 196 20.08 17.42 -5.83
CA GLU A 196 21.29 17.92 -6.48
C GLU A 196 22.55 17.37 -5.82
N GLU A 197 22.55 17.23 -4.49
CA GLU A 197 23.69 16.70 -3.77
C GLU A 197 23.96 15.25 -4.17
N LEU A 198 22.92 14.43 -4.33
CA LEU A 198 23.04 13.05 -4.81
C LEU A 198 23.59 12.98 -6.23
N ILE A 199 23.14 13.88 -7.13
CA ILE A 199 23.61 13.93 -8.52
C ILE A 199 25.09 14.28 -8.59
N ASN A 200 25.57 15.14 -7.69
CA ASN A 200 26.95 15.62 -7.66
C ASN A 200 27.90 14.72 -6.84
N GLN A 201 27.45 13.54 -6.38
CA GLN A 201 28.29 12.56 -5.70
C GLN A 201 29.19 11.80 -6.69
N ILE A 202 30.42 11.52 -6.26
CA ILE A 202 31.33 10.64 -7.01
C ILE A 202 30.88 9.18 -6.88
N ASP A 203 30.59 8.74 -5.66
CA ASP A 203 30.12 7.40 -5.36
C ASP A 203 28.63 7.42 -5.01
N GLY A 204 27.80 6.85 -5.90
CA GLY A 204 26.35 6.77 -5.68
C GLY A 204 25.95 5.67 -4.67
N PRO A 205 24.79 5.80 -4.00
CA PRO A 205 24.28 4.79 -3.09
C PRO A 205 24.11 3.43 -3.76
N ARG A 206 24.46 2.37 -3.05
CA ARG A 206 24.48 1.00 -3.58
C ARG A 206 23.13 0.29 -3.38
N ALA A 207 22.99 -0.89 -4.01
CA ALA A 207 21.90 -1.79 -3.67
C ALA A 207 22.00 -2.25 -2.20
N LEU A 208 20.86 -2.53 -1.57
CA LEU A 208 20.81 -3.04 -0.19
C LEU A 208 21.54 -4.37 -0.05
N ILE A 209 21.46 -5.21 -1.09
CA ILE A 209 22.15 -6.49 -1.18
C ILE A 209 23.03 -6.56 -2.42
N GLY A 210 24.15 -7.28 -2.30
CA GLY A 210 25.01 -7.57 -3.45
C GLY A 210 24.31 -8.52 -4.43
N GLY A 211 24.50 -8.26 -5.72
CA GLY A 211 24.01 -9.06 -6.83
C GLY A 211 24.70 -8.66 -8.12
N ARG A 212 24.57 -9.49 -9.15
CA ARG A 212 25.03 -9.16 -10.51
C ARG A 212 23.81 -8.97 -11.39
N ARG A 213 23.86 -8.01 -12.33
CA ARG A 213 22.80 -7.84 -13.35
C ARG A 213 22.89 -8.86 -14.49
N ASN A 214 23.97 -9.63 -14.56
CA ASN A 214 24.10 -10.71 -15.54
C ASN A 214 23.37 -11.98 -15.10
N GLY A 215 23.04 -12.83 -16.08
CA GLY A 215 22.28 -14.06 -15.85
C GLY A 215 20.77 -13.85 -15.84
N ALA A 216 20.04 -14.97 -16.04
CA ALA A 216 18.59 -14.99 -16.02
C ALA A 216 18.05 -14.75 -14.61
N PRO A 217 16.96 -13.98 -14.46
CA PRO A 217 16.25 -13.89 -13.18
C PRO A 217 15.69 -15.26 -12.77
N GLN A 218 15.61 -15.51 -11.46
CA GLN A 218 14.99 -16.70 -10.89
C GLN A 218 13.46 -16.58 -10.80
N THR A 219 12.94 -15.35 -10.79
CA THR A 219 11.51 -15.04 -10.83
C THR A 219 11.24 -13.90 -11.81
N THR A 220 10.15 -14.03 -12.57
CA THR A 220 9.59 -12.94 -13.38
C THR A 220 8.37 -12.31 -12.69
N GLU A 221 7.88 -12.89 -11.60
CA GLU A 221 6.69 -12.40 -10.89
C GLU A 221 7.10 -11.40 -9.82
N TRP A 222 7.39 -10.17 -10.25
CA TRP A 222 7.78 -9.11 -9.33
C TRP A 222 7.25 -7.74 -9.76
N ALA A 223 6.97 -6.89 -8.78
CA ALA A 223 6.54 -5.54 -9.03
C ALA A 223 6.90 -4.56 -7.90
N VAL A 224 7.02 -3.29 -8.26
CA VAL A 224 7.23 -2.15 -7.38
C VAL A 224 6.06 -1.18 -7.55
N LEU A 225 5.34 -0.92 -6.46
CA LEU A 225 4.36 0.15 -6.36
C LEU A 225 4.96 1.31 -5.58
N ARG A 226 5.02 2.49 -6.20
CA ARG A 226 5.61 3.70 -5.62
C ARG A 226 4.52 4.69 -5.22
N ALA A 227 4.68 5.29 -4.06
CA ALA A 227 3.78 6.31 -3.54
C ALA A 227 3.66 7.53 -4.44
N THR A 228 4.71 7.85 -5.21
CA THR A 228 4.76 9.07 -6.01
C THR A 228 5.53 8.89 -7.32
N THR A 229 5.39 9.84 -8.25
CA THR A 229 6.15 9.89 -9.51
C THR A 229 7.48 10.63 -9.34
N THR A 230 8.38 10.54 -10.33
CA THR A 230 9.65 11.29 -10.35
C THR A 230 9.47 12.77 -10.05
N SER A 231 10.39 13.32 -9.24
CA SER A 231 10.42 14.73 -8.82
C SER A 231 9.19 15.18 -8.03
N ARG A 232 8.52 14.27 -7.33
CA ARG A 232 7.35 14.57 -6.50
C ARG A 232 7.51 14.04 -5.08
N LEU A 233 6.72 14.62 -4.18
CA LEU A 233 6.65 14.24 -2.78
C LEU A 233 5.61 13.13 -2.55
N ALA A 234 5.80 12.38 -1.46
CA ALA A 234 4.80 11.52 -0.84
C ALA A 234 4.36 12.20 0.47
N TYR A 235 3.05 12.23 0.73
CA TYR A 235 2.47 13.01 1.82
C TYR A 235 1.81 12.13 2.87
N ALA A 236 1.74 12.66 4.08
CA ALA A 236 0.96 12.11 5.19
C ALA A 236 0.18 13.24 5.87
N PRO A 237 -1.03 12.97 6.41
CA PRO A 237 -1.67 13.88 7.35
C PRO A 237 -0.82 13.99 8.64
N PRO A 238 -0.95 15.08 9.41
CA PRO A 238 -0.36 15.17 10.73
C PRO A 238 -0.78 13.97 11.58
N ASP A 239 0.20 13.28 12.18
CA ASP A 239 0.01 12.16 13.10
C ASP A 239 -0.82 10.98 12.56
N GLY A 240 -0.87 10.80 11.24
CA GLY A 240 -1.57 9.70 10.61
C GLY A 240 -0.71 8.83 9.69
N VAL A 241 -1.33 7.77 9.20
CA VAL A 241 -0.75 6.86 8.20
C VAL A 241 -0.51 7.63 6.89
N ALA A 242 0.62 7.34 6.24
CA ALA A 242 0.96 7.95 4.95
C ALA A 242 -0.13 7.68 3.90
N ARG A 243 -0.41 8.66 3.04
CA ARG A 243 -1.59 8.61 2.16
C ARG A 243 -1.55 7.43 1.18
N PHE A 244 -0.37 7.07 0.69
CA PHE A 244 -0.20 5.88 -0.14
C PHE A 244 -0.51 4.60 0.64
N THR A 245 0.09 4.41 1.82
CA THR A 245 -0.21 3.26 2.68
C THR A 245 -1.70 3.18 3.03
N ALA A 246 -2.35 4.31 3.36
CA ALA A 246 -3.78 4.34 3.66
C ALA A 246 -4.65 3.95 2.44
N ALA A 247 -4.28 4.40 1.24
CA ALA A 247 -4.98 4.03 0.00
C ALA A 247 -4.75 2.56 -0.39
N LEU A 248 -3.54 2.03 -0.18
CA LEU A 248 -3.24 0.60 -0.36
C LEU A 248 -4.07 -0.27 0.58
N LEU A 249 -4.12 0.08 1.86
CA LEU A 249 -4.91 -0.66 2.85
C LEU A 249 -6.39 -0.65 2.49
N GLN A 250 -6.95 0.50 2.11
CA GLN A 250 -8.33 0.55 1.62
C GLN A 250 -8.55 -0.34 0.39
N ALA A 251 -7.62 -0.34 -0.57
CA ALA A 251 -7.71 -1.22 -1.75
C ALA A 251 -7.73 -2.70 -1.34
N LEU A 252 -6.83 -3.12 -0.45
CA LEU A 252 -6.72 -4.48 0.07
C LEU A 252 -7.95 -4.90 0.91
N GLN A 253 -8.55 -3.94 1.62
CA GLN A 253 -9.74 -4.10 2.46
C GLN A 253 -11.04 -4.08 1.66
N GLY A 254 -11.12 -4.92 0.63
CA GLY A 254 -12.37 -5.18 -0.06
C GLY A 254 -12.65 -4.31 -1.28
N HIS A 255 -11.72 -3.45 -1.74
CA HIS A 255 -12.01 -2.50 -2.83
C HIS A 255 -11.35 -2.82 -4.18
N CYS A 256 -10.58 -3.89 -4.26
CA CYS A 256 -9.99 -4.39 -5.51
C CYS A 256 -9.94 -5.91 -5.56
N GLY A 257 -9.70 -6.45 -6.74
CA GLY A 257 -9.58 -7.88 -6.98
C GLY A 257 -10.37 -8.31 -8.21
N SER A 258 -9.87 -9.33 -8.87
CA SER A 258 -10.49 -9.95 -10.05
C SER A 258 -10.96 -11.35 -9.69
N GLN A 259 -12.09 -11.79 -10.26
CA GLN A 259 -12.59 -13.13 -10.01
C GLN A 259 -11.53 -14.15 -10.41
N ASP A 260 -11.15 -15.01 -9.46
CA ASP A 260 -10.21 -16.08 -9.72
C ASP A 260 -10.84 -17.07 -10.71
N THR A 261 -10.10 -17.42 -11.76
CA THR A 261 -10.53 -18.43 -12.73
C THR A 261 -10.56 -19.83 -12.13
N ALA A 262 -9.79 -20.09 -11.07
CA ALA A 262 -9.62 -21.40 -10.47
C ALA A 262 -10.44 -21.61 -9.17
N GLY A 263 -11.02 -20.54 -8.61
CA GLY A 263 -11.67 -20.58 -7.31
C GLY A 263 -12.84 -19.59 -7.17
N PRO A 264 -13.61 -19.68 -6.07
CA PRO A 264 -14.76 -18.80 -5.83
C PRO A 264 -14.36 -17.40 -5.32
N GLY A 265 -13.07 -17.15 -5.11
CA GLY A 265 -12.55 -15.90 -4.56
C GLY A 265 -12.23 -14.83 -5.60
N TYR A 266 -11.81 -13.67 -5.10
CA TYR A 266 -11.33 -12.55 -5.90
C TYR A 266 -9.87 -12.31 -5.57
N GLY A 267 -8.97 -12.68 -6.48
CA GLY A 267 -7.54 -12.51 -6.33
C GLY A 267 -7.15 -11.05 -6.49
N VAL A 268 -6.40 -10.51 -5.52
CA VAL A 268 -5.85 -9.17 -5.56
C VAL A 268 -4.45 -9.22 -6.15
N GLY A 269 -4.36 -9.04 -7.47
CA GLY A 269 -3.10 -8.86 -8.19
C GLY A 269 -2.55 -7.44 -8.05
N VAL A 270 -1.30 -7.23 -8.48
CA VAL A 270 -0.63 -5.93 -8.39
C VAL A 270 -1.33 -4.88 -9.28
N SER A 271 -1.82 -5.28 -10.46
CA SER A 271 -2.56 -4.40 -11.37
C SER A 271 -3.82 -3.83 -10.71
N ASP A 272 -4.66 -4.70 -10.13
CA ASP A 272 -5.89 -4.33 -9.44
C ASP A 272 -5.60 -3.44 -8.23
N LEU A 273 -4.59 -3.81 -7.45
CA LEU A 273 -4.16 -3.07 -6.27
C LEU A 273 -3.71 -1.64 -6.63
N ARG A 274 -2.90 -1.50 -7.68
CA ARG A 274 -2.37 -0.21 -8.14
C ARG A 274 -3.50 0.70 -8.64
N ASP A 275 -4.39 0.18 -9.46
CA ASP A 275 -5.47 0.97 -10.05
C ASP A 275 -6.47 1.43 -8.97
N ALA A 276 -6.82 0.54 -8.03
CA ALA A 276 -7.67 0.89 -6.90
C ALA A 276 -7.01 1.91 -5.95
N ALA A 277 -5.75 1.68 -5.57
CA ALA A 277 -5.01 2.62 -4.73
C ALA A 277 -4.91 4.01 -5.37
N ALA A 278 -4.76 4.11 -6.69
CA ALA A 278 -4.70 5.40 -7.40
C ALA A 278 -5.99 6.19 -7.32
N VAL A 279 -7.14 5.54 -7.52
CA VAL A 279 -8.43 6.23 -7.44
C VAL A 279 -8.83 6.54 -6.00
N LEU A 280 -8.52 5.68 -5.03
CA LEU A 280 -8.74 5.91 -3.60
C LEU A 280 -7.85 7.04 -3.06
N LEU A 281 -6.58 7.08 -3.48
CA LEU A 281 -5.67 8.19 -3.16
C LEU A 281 -6.21 9.51 -3.70
N THR A 282 -6.72 9.51 -4.94
CA THR A 282 -7.34 10.70 -5.54
C THR A 282 -8.56 11.16 -4.76
N LEU A 283 -9.44 10.23 -4.39
CA LEU A 283 -10.64 10.50 -3.59
C LEU A 283 -10.28 11.10 -2.22
N SER A 284 -9.26 10.56 -1.54
CA SER A 284 -8.83 11.03 -0.21
C SER A 284 -8.28 12.46 -0.18
N GLN A 285 -7.87 12.99 -1.33
CA GLN A 285 -7.23 14.30 -1.47
C GLN A 285 -8.16 15.37 -2.09
N GLN A 286 -9.45 15.10 -2.25
CA GLN A 286 -10.39 16.03 -2.89
C GLN A 286 -10.49 17.38 -2.15
N ALA A 287 -10.41 17.37 -0.82
CA ALA A 287 -10.48 18.58 0.01
C ALA A 287 -9.14 19.32 0.13
N GLU A 288 -8.04 18.71 -0.34
CA GLU A 288 -6.70 19.28 -0.22
C GLU A 288 -6.51 20.45 -1.20
N ARG A 289 -5.91 21.52 -0.69
CA ARG A 289 -5.48 22.68 -1.49
C ARG A 289 -4.00 22.50 -1.84
N GLY A 290 -3.64 22.73 -3.11
CA GLY A 290 -2.26 22.64 -3.58
C GLY A 290 -1.96 21.35 -4.34
N GLU A 291 -0.71 20.91 -4.28
CA GLU A 291 -0.23 19.75 -5.02
C GLU A 291 -0.77 18.44 -4.45
N ARG A 292 -1.30 17.58 -5.32
CA ARG A 292 -1.84 16.27 -4.95
C ARG A 292 -0.84 15.17 -5.28
N GLN A 293 -0.73 14.21 -4.38
CA GLN A 293 0.03 12.98 -4.62
C GLN A 293 -0.59 12.18 -5.76
N LYS A 294 0.25 11.65 -6.63
CA LYS A 294 -0.12 10.74 -7.71
C LYS A 294 0.78 9.52 -7.62
N LEU A 295 0.21 8.32 -7.65
CA LEU A 295 1.04 7.11 -7.63
C LEU A 295 2.04 7.09 -8.80
N GLY A 296 3.22 6.55 -8.52
CA GLY A 296 4.23 6.28 -9.52
C GLY A 296 3.78 5.24 -10.55
N GLN A 297 4.53 5.12 -11.64
CA GLN A 297 4.36 3.99 -12.54
C GLN A 297 4.81 2.70 -11.84
N THR A 298 4.09 1.61 -12.11
CA THR A 298 4.52 0.28 -11.69
C THR A 298 5.78 -0.12 -12.45
N GLU A 299 6.80 -0.57 -11.74
CA GLU A 299 7.99 -1.20 -12.31
C GLU A 299 7.93 -2.70 -12.02
N GLY A 300 8.27 -3.56 -12.98
CA GLY A 300 8.21 -5.00 -12.76
C GLY A 300 8.15 -5.80 -14.06
N GLU A 301 8.05 -7.12 -13.91
CA GLU A 301 7.79 -8.07 -14.99
C GLU A 301 6.64 -9.00 -14.56
N GLY A 302 6.15 -9.82 -15.48
CA GLY A 302 5.08 -10.78 -15.25
C GLY A 302 3.71 -10.22 -15.61
N ASN A 303 2.70 -11.07 -15.46
CA ASN A 303 1.33 -10.69 -15.77
C ASN A 303 0.64 -9.98 -14.60
N TRP A 304 1.32 -9.88 -13.43
CA TRP A 304 0.84 -9.21 -12.22
C TRP A 304 -0.50 -9.74 -11.68
N ASN A 305 -0.83 -10.98 -12.07
CA ASN A 305 -2.06 -11.67 -11.72
C ASN A 305 -1.87 -12.70 -10.59
N VAL A 306 -0.62 -12.96 -10.17
CA VAL A 306 -0.37 -13.75 -8.96
C VAL A 306 -0.95 -12.97 -7.77
N PRO A 307 -1.97 -13.49 -7.07
CA PRO A 307 -2.62 -12.73 -6.03
C PRO A 307 -1.62 -12.48 -4.89
N MET A 308 -1.63 -11.32 -4.27
CA MET A 308 -0.99 -11.14 -2.96
C MET A 308 -1.97 -11.51 -1.83
N HIS A 309 -3.26 -11.30 -2.08
CA HIS A 309 -4.38 -11.44 -1.15
C HIS A 309 -5.59 -12.00 -1.91
N VAL A 310 -6.49 -12.68 -1.22
CA VAL A 310 -7.72 -13.25 -1.81
C VAL A 310 -8.91 -12.82 -0.99
N GLN A 311 -9.88 -12.17 -1.63
CA GLN A 311 -11.16 -11.82 -1.02
C GLN A 311 -12.19 -12.93 -1.26
N THR A 312 -13.06 -13.16 -0.27
CA THR A 312 -14.17 -14.12 -0.37
C THR A 312 -15.48 -13.48 -0.85
N ARG A 313 -15.51 -12.15 -0.92
CA ARG A 313 -16.64 -11.37 -1.41
C ARG A 313 -16.23 -10.59 -2.63
N ARG A 314 -17.23 -10.24 -3.43
CA ARG A 314 -17.03 -9.35 -4.57
C ARG A 314 -16.51 -8.00 -4.06
N PRO A 315 -15.49 -7.40 -4.70
CA PRO A 315 -14.97 -6.13 -4.25
C PRO A 315 -16.03 -5.05 -4.28
N SER A 316 -15.88 -4.06 -3.41
CA SER A 316 -16.76 -2.91 -3.24
C SER A 316 -16.26 -1.69 -4.00
N VAL A 317 -17.22 -0.90 -4.46
CA VAL A 317 -17.05 0.37 -5.13
C VAL A 317 -17.52 1.48 -4.18
N VAL A 318 -16.67 2.48 -3.98
CA VAL A 318 -17.07 3.75 -3.38
C VAL A 318 -17.72 4.60 -4.46
N VAL A 319 -19.02 4.85 -4.32
CA VAL A 319 -19.79 5.66 -5.27
C VAL A 319 -20.04 7.04 -4.68
N GLU A 320 -19.51 8.07 -5.33
CA GLU A 320 -19.72 9.47 -4.97
C GLU A 320 -20.64 10.15 -5.98
N LEU A 321 -21.79 10.59 -5.51
CA LEU A 321 -22.81 11.26 -6.32
C LEU A 321 -22.95 12.71 -5.86
N ASP A 322 -22.96 13.63 -6.81
CA ASP A 322 -23.08 15.07 -6.57
C ASP A 322 -23.93 15.72 -7.65
N ILE A 323 -24.20 17.02 -7.51
CA ILE A 323 -24.99 17.79 -8.47
C ILE A 323 -24.31 19.11 -8.85
N GLU A 324 -24.71 19.63 -9.99
CA GLU A 324 -24.33 20.94 -10.52
C GLU A 324 -25.58 21.71 -10.96
N PRO A 325 -25.76 22.99 -10.57
CA PRO A 325 -24.89 23.77 -9.70
C PRO A 325 -24.96 23.33 -8.22
N GLU A 326 -23.87 23.55 -7.48
CA GLU A 326 -23.76 23.14 -6.06
C GLU A 326 -24.81 23.81 -5.15
N GLY A 327 -25.42 24.93 -5.59
CA GLY A 327 -26.47 25.64 -4.86
C GLY A 327 -27.73 24.81 -4.58
N TYR A 328 -27.99 23.75 -5.37
CA TYR A 328 -29.11 22.84 -5.12
C TYR A 328 -28.82 21.79 -4.03
N ARG A 329 -27.57 21.67 -3.54
CA ARG A 329 -27.19 20.63 -2.56
C ARG A 329 -28.09 20.58 -1.31
N PRO A 330 -28.51 21.71 -0.70
CA PRO A 330 -29.37 21.70 0.49
C PRO A 330 -30.74 21.04 0.28
N VAL A 331 -31.26 21.08 -0.95
CA VAL A 331 -32.59 20.54 -1.29
C VAL A 331 -32.51 19.19 -2.02
N ALA A 332 -31.31 18.71 -2.32
CA ALA A 332 -31.09 17.54 -3.15
C ALA A 332 -30.79 16.26 -2.36
N ARG A 333 -31.14 15.13 -2.97
CA ARG A 333 -30.76 13.79 -2.52
C ARG A 333 -30.15 13.01 -3.68
N ALA A 334 -29.21 12.13 -3.37
CA ALA A 334 -28.73 11.10 -4.27
C ALA A 334 -29.27 9.74 -3.83
N PHE A 335 -29.43 8.83 -4.77
CA PHE A 335 -29.87 7.47 -4.47
C PHE A 335 -29.14 6.41 -5.30
N MET A 336 -29.13 5.19 -4.77
CA MET A 336 -28.72 3.98 -5.46
C MET A 336 -29.78 2.88 -5.29
N GLU A 337 -30.00 2.10 -6.35
CA GLU A 337 -30.96 1.00 -6.42
C GLU A 337 -30.28 -0.27 -6.91
N ASP A 338 -30.55 -1.37 -6.20
CA ASP A 338 -30.17 -2.72 -6.64
C ASP A 338 -31.16 -3.29 -7.67
N ALA A 339 -30.92 -4.53 -8.12
CA ALA A 339 -31.80 -5.24 -9.03
C ALA A 339 -33.21 -5.52 -8.46
N ALA A 340 -33.34 -5.56 -7.12
CA ALA A 340 -34.63 -5.68 -6.42
C ALA A 340 -35.35 -4.33 -6.25
N LYS A 341 -34.76 -3.24 -6.76
CA LYS A 341 -35.23 -1.85 -6.63
C LYS A 341 -35.32 -1.37 -5.18
N LEU A 342 -34.52 -1.94 -4.28
CA LEU A 342 -34.36 -1.39 -2.95
C LEU A 342 -33.54 -0.10 -3.07
N ARG A 343 -34.16 1.03 -2.71
CA ARG A 343 -33.56 2.37 -2.87
C ARG A 343 -32.88 2.82 -1.57
N ASP A 344 -31.57 3.02 -1.64
CA ASP A 344 -30.73 3.66 -0.62
C ASP A 344 -30.58 5.15 -0.97
N VAL A 345 -30.90 6.05 -0.04
CA VAL A 345 -31.00 7.50 -0.30
C VAL A 345 -30.15 8.27 0.70
N LYS A 346 -29.39 9.26 0.22
CA LYS A 346 -28.59 10.16 1.06
C LYS A 346 -28.81 11.62 0.64
N THR A 347 -28.85 12.52 1.62
CA THR A 347 -28.89 13.97 1.38
C THR A 347 -27.55 14.49 0.86
N LEU A 348 -27.59 15.53 0.02
CA LEU A 348 -26.41 16.24 -0.48
C LEU A 348 -26.10 17.53 0.31
N ALA A 349 -26.85 17.82 1.38
CA ALA A 349 -26.73 19.08 2.13
C ALA A 349 -25.33 19.32 2.72
N ALA A 350 -24.59 18.26 3.04
CA ALA A 350 -23.23 18.33 3.59
C ALA A 350 -22.13 18.15 2.52
N GLY A 351 -22.49 18.08 1.23
CA GLY A 351 -21.58 17.77 0.13
C GLY A 351 -21.99 16.52 -0.64
N PRO A 352 -21.10 15.99 -1.50
CA PRO A 352 -21.36 14.78 -2.28
C PRO A 352 -21.80 13.59 -1.41
N ALA A 353 -22.80 12.85 -1.87
CA ALA A 353 -23.29 11.65 -1.20
C ALA A 353 -22.39 10.47 -1.54
N ARG A 354 -21.94 9.74 -0.51
CA ARG A 354 -21.08 8.56 -0.67
C ARG A 354 -21.80 7.28 -0.31
N PHE A 355 -21.71 6.28 -1.18
CA PHE A 355 -22.21 4.93 -0.99
C PHE A 355 -21.06 3.92 -1.11
N VAL A 356 -21.21 2.77 -0.46
CA VAL A 356 -20.32 1.62 -0.67
C VAL A 356 -21.20 0.47 -1.13
N LYS A 357 -20.94 -0.03 -2.34
CA LYS A 357 -21.73 -1.07 -3.00
C LYS A 357 -20.81 -2.12 -3.61
N GLU A 358 -21.20 -3.39 -3.62
CA GLU A 358 -20.43 -4.39 -4.35
C GLU A 358 -20.35 -4.04 -5.85
N GLN A 359 -19.24 -4.37 -6.51
CA GLN A 359 -19.13 -4.26 -7.96
C GLN A 359 -20.31 -4.95 -8.63
N GLY A 360 -20.80 -4.39 -9.73
CA GLY A 360 -21.99 -4.95 -10.36
C GLY A 360 -22.84 -3.90 -11.06
N GLU A 361 -24.04 -4.31 -11.43
CA GLU A 361 -24.99 -3.45 -12.12
C GLU A 361 -25.84 -2.67 -11.11
N TRP A 362 -25.80 -1.33 -11.21
CA TRP A 362 -26.52 -0.43 -10.31
C TRP A 362 -27.30 0.63 -11.09
N THR A 363 -28.46 1.00 -10.57
CA THR A 363 -29.19 2.22 -10.97
C THR A 363 -28.93 3.29 -9.93
N TYR A 364 -28.69 4.53 -10.34
CA TYR A 364 -28.43 5.63 -9.42
C TYR A 364 -28.92 6.95 -10.01
N GLY A 365 -29.15 7.92 -9.14
CA GLY A 365 -29.79 9.16 -9.55
C GLY A 365 -29.80 10.23 -8.48
N THR A 366 -30.49 11.32 -8.79
CA THR A 366 -30.75 12.42 -7.87
C THR A 366 -32.17 12.96 -8.03
N ASN A 367 -32.75 13.45 -6.93
CA ASN A 367 -34.02 14.17 -6.94
C ASN A 367 -34.07 15.26 -5.87
N ALA A 368 -34.90 16.28 -6.10
CA ALA A 368 -35.18 17.31 -5.11
C ALA A 368 -36.10 16.77 -3.99
N MET A 369 -35.90 17.23 -2.76
CA MET A 369 -36.81 16.97 -1.64
C MET A 369 -38.12 17.74 -1.74
N ASN A 370 -38.08 18.88 -2.43
CA ASN A 370 -39.15 19.85 -2.56
C ASN A 370 -39.63 20.04 -4.00
N ASN A 371 -39.29 19.10 -4.90
CA ASN A 371 -39.64 19.13 -6.32
C ASN A 371 -39.08 20.34 -7.11
N GLU A 372 -38.03 21.01 -6.62
CA GLU A 372 -37.34 22.08 -7.38
C GLU A 372 -36.75 21.58 -8.72
N TYR A 373 -36.44 20.29 -8.82
CA TYR A 373 -36.09 19.65 -10.09
C TYR A 373 -36.58 18.20 -10.13
N GLY A 374 -36.82 17.71 -11.34
CA GLY A 374 -37.28 16.34 -11.59
C GLY A 374 -36.20 15.29 -11.36
N GLU A 375 -36.60 14.05 -11.05
CA GLU A 375 -35.66 12.94 -10.86
C GLU A 375 -34.79 12.72 -12.11
N GLN A 376 -33.48 12.72 -11.92
CA GLN A 376 -32.52 12.27 -12.93
C GLN A 376 -32.02 10.89 -12.55
N VAL A 377 -32.04 9.96 -13.50
CA VAL A 377 -31.69 8.56 -13.27
C VAL A 377 -30.79 8.02 -14.37
N ILE A 378 -29.76 7.28 -13.97
CA ILE A 378 -28.93 6.45 -14.84
C ILE A 378 -29.19 5.00 -14.47
N THR A 379 -29.76 4.25 -15.41
CA THR A 379 -30.19 2.88 -15.18
C THR A 379 -29.12 1.87 -15.54
N ARG A 380 -28.97 0.83 -14.71
CA ARG A 380 -28.24 -0.42 -15.03
C ARG A 380 -26.81 -0.20 -15.53
N ARG A 381 -26.03 0.61 -14.81
CA ARG A 381 -24.61 0.80 -15.12
C ARG A 381 -23.77 -0.23 -14.38
N PHE A 382 -22.86 -0.90 -15.10
CA PHE A 382 -21.91 -1.82 -14.50
C PHE A 382 -20.72 -1.05 -13.89
N LEU A 383 -20.55 -1.15 -12.57
CA LEU A 383 -19.50 -0.48 -11.80
C LEU A 383 -18.42 -1.49 -11.41
N THR A 384 -17.19 -1.27 -11.87
CA THR A 384 -16.06 -2.20 -11.68
C THR A 384 -14.82 -1.58 -11.03
N LYS A 385 -14.73 -0.25 -11.00
CA LYS A 385 -13.58 0.44 -10.41
C LYS A 385 -13.80 0.65 -8.91
N ALA A 386 -12.72 0.71 -8.13
CA ALA A 386 -12.79 0.93 -6.68
C ALA A 386 -13.52 2.23 -6.29
N VAL A 387 -13.46 3.26 -7.15
CA VAL A 387 -14.18 4.52 -6.98
C VAL A 387 -14.94 4.86 -8.27
N PHE A 388 -16.18 5.30 -8.11
CA PHE A 388 -17.02 5.84 -9.18
C PHE A 388 -17.59 7.19 -8.75
N THR A 389 -17.33 8.25 -9.51
CA THR A 389 -17.88 9.59 -9.24
C THR A 389 -18.79 10.02 -10.37
N SER A 390 -19.95 10.58 -10.04
CA SER A 390 -20.88 11.15 -11.02
C SER A 390 -21.47 12.46 -10.50
N ARG A 391 -21.55 13.46 -11.37
CA ARG A 391 -22.20 14.74 -11.09
C ARG A 391 -23.35 14.95 -12.05
N PHE A 392 -24.55 15.18 -11.51
CA PHE A 392 -25.76 15.41 -12.29
C PHE A 392 -25.93 16.90 -12.57
N VAL A 393 -26.12 17.27 -13.84
CA VAL A 393 -26.36 18.67 -14.22
C VAL A 393 -27.86 18.94 -14.14
N ILE A 394 -28.24 19.78 -13.17
CA ILE A 394 -29.61 20.22 -12.94
C ILE A 394 -29.90 21.41 -13.87
N PRO A 395 -31.02 21.38 -14.62
CA PRO A 395 -31.37 22.44 -15.57
C PRO A 395 -31.68 23.79 -14.91
#